data_AF-A0A9P7FJ64-F1
#
_entry.id   AF-A0A9P7FJ64-F1
#
_cell.length_a   1.000
_cell.length_b   1.000
_cell.length_c   1.000
_cell.angle_alpha   90.00
_cell.angle_beta   90.00
_cell.angle_gamma   90.00
#
_symmetry.space_group_name_H-M   'P 1'
#
loop_
_entity.id
_entity.type
_entity.pdbx_description
1 polymer ?
#
loop_
_entity_poly.entity_id
_entity_poly.type
_entity_poly.pdbx_seq_one_letter_code
_entity_poly.pdbx_strand_id
1 'polypeptide(L)'
;MRNTLKAVSPFHDPEPGAPPPFPPMLTDQLELFGSPRGSPRHSTTFITDEILPPKPKNTLAPEFKLAARPPKNTHPSSPYPKRVSLERSRSRTPIPSDSSGSFDSLSDSDSSTSAASLSEDSKIPKPAGEPGRPGHGGYTLHEVLDWSPKAYTKFKNSMHHLIEEHLDTTKCASSQSPTLLKTVCDKAVDAFPNLENYSEFWPVNDMIMMHLKYTSGRARQKEAGMVTGKSKKHTSKMNPLIITMFMITKP
;
A
#
# COMPACT_ATOMS: atom_id res chain seq x y z
N MET A 1 12.01 -47.33 57.57
CA MET A 1 10.86 -46.45 57.28
C MET A 1 11.00 -46.01 55.81
N ARG A 2 10.08 -46.43 54.93
CA ARG A 2 10.12 -46.11 53.49
C ARG A 2 9.05 -45.07 53.21
N ASN A 3 9.48 -43.91 52.70
CA ASN A 3 8.59 -42.78 52.44
C ASN A 3 8.13 -42.86 50.98
N THR A 4 6.82 -42.97 50.77
CA THR A 4 6.19 -42.99 49.44
C THR A 4 5.85 -41.56 49.03
N LEU A 5 6.58 -41.03 48.06
CA LEU A 5 6.25 -39.76 47.42
C LEU A 5 5.16 -40.01 46.37
N LYS A 6 3.95 -39.49 46.60
CA LYS A 6 2.89 -39.49 45.60
C LYS A 6 3.19 -38.41 44.55
N ALA A 7 3.32 -38.81 43.30
CA ALA A 7 3.39 -37.90 42.16
C ALA A 7 2.01 -37.25 41.95
N VAL A 8 1.95 -35.93 42.08
CA VAL A 8 0.78 -35.12 41.76
C VAL A 8 0.85 -34.79 40.27
N SER A 9 -0.17 -35.22 39.51
CA SER A 9 -0.31 -34.90 38.09
C SER A 9 -0.60 -33.41 37.91
N PRO A 10 0.15 -32.66 37.08
CA PRO A 10 -0.07 -31.22 36.88
C PRO A 10 -1.15 -30.89 35.83
N PHE A 11 -1.77 -31.90 35.23
CA PHE A 11 -2.73 -31.69 34.16
C PHE A 11 -4.16 -31.81 34.71
N HIS A 12 -4.79 -30.66 34.84
CA HIS A 12 -6.23 -30.54 34.97
C HIS A 12 -6.89 -31.19 33.76
N ASP A 13 -7.67 -32.25 33.98
CA ASP A 13 -8.59 -32.78 32.98
C ASP A 13 -9.63 -31.69 32.65
N PRO A 14 -9.68 -31.19 31.41
CA PRO A 14 -10.72 -30.27 31.00
C PRO A 14 -12.06 -31.01 30.92
N GLU A 15 -12.99 -30.59 31.76
CA GLU A 15 -14.38 -31.06 31.79
C GLU A 15 -15.03 -30.81 30.41
N PRO A 16 -15.55 -31.84 29.73
CA PRO A 16 -16.07 -31.74 28.36
C PRO A 16 -17.42 -31.01 28.37
N GLY A 17 -17.37 -29.68 28.35
CA GLY A 17 -18.56 -28.83 28.34
C GLY A 17 -18.32 -27.39 28.81
N ALA A 18 -17.19 -27.11 29.46
CA ALA A 18 -16.87 -25.76 29.91
C ALA A 18 -16.44 -24.86 28.73
N PRO A 19 -17.05 -23.68 28.54
CA PRO A 19 -16.59 -22.71 27.56
C PRO A 19 -15.14 -22.28 27.88
N PRO A 20 -14.30 -22.03 26.87
CA PRO A 20 -12.90 -21.69 27.08
C PRO A 20 -12.78 -20.43 27.95
N PRO A 21 -11.81 -20.38 28.87
CA PRO A 21 -11.60 -19.22 29.73
C PRO A 21 -11.36 -17.97 28.87
N PHE A 22 -12.10 -16.91 29.14
CA PHE A 22 -11.92 -15.64 28.44
C PHE A 22 -10.48 -15.15 28.64
N PRO A 23 -9.78 -14.73 27.58
CA PRO A 23 -8.44 -14.17 27.72
C PRO A 23 -8.51 -12.94 28.64
N PRO A 24 -7.49 -12.72 29.50
CA PRO A 24 -7.48 -11.57 30.39
C PRO A 24 -7.61 -10.30 29.55
N MET A 25 -8.66 -9.53 29.84
CA MET A 25 -8.91 -8.22 29.25
C MET A 25 -7.69 -7.35 29.53
N LEU A 26 -6.91 -7.05 28.49
CA LEU A 26 -5.91 -6.00 28.54
C LEU A 26 -6.66 -4.67 28.66
N THR A 27 -6.87 -4.22 29.89
CA THR A 27 -7.28 -2.85 30.15
C THR A 27 -6.08 -1.97 29.82
N ASP A 28 -6.08 -1.41 28.60
CA ASP A 28 -5.16 -0.36 28.19
C ASP A 28 -5.31 0.83 29.14
N GLN A 29 -4.47 0.88 30.18
CA GLN A 29 -4.24 2.06 30.98
C GLN A 29 -3.44 3.07 30.14
N LEU A 30 -4.17 3.90 29.39
CA LEU A 30 -3.66 5.16 28.86
C LEU A 30 -3.55 6.15 30.03
N GLU A 31 -2.44 6.06 30.77
CA GLU A 31 -2.00 7.11 31.70
C GLU A 31 -1.64 8.38 30.92
N LEU A 32 -2.64 9.25 30.80
CA LEU A 32 -2.65 10.62 31.29
C LEU A 32 -1.29 11.30 31.60
N PHE A 33 -0.42 11.49 30.61
CA PHE A 33 0.61 12.53 30.71
C PHE A 33 -0.02 13.90 30.42
N GLY A 34 -0.44 14.55 31.51
CA GLY A 34 -0.86 15.94 31.53
C GLY A 34 0.25 16.87 31.03
N SER A 35 -0.04 17.65 30.00
CA SER A 35 0.76 18.83 29.65
C SER A 35 0.31 20.01 30.53
N PRO A 36 1.18 20.60 31.36
CA PRO A 36 0.84 21.83 32.05
C PRO A 36 0.85 22.99 31.05
N ARG A 37 -0.25 23.75 31.08
CA ARG A 37 -0.39 25.05 30.42
C ARG A 37 0.60 26.03 31.05
N GLY A 38 1.30 26.78 30.22
CA GLY A 38 2.02 27.96 30.67
C GLY A 38 3.06 28.45 29.68
N SER A 39 2.64 29.22 28.66
CA SER A 39 3.46 30.38 28.27
C SER A 39 2.63 31.42 27.48
N PRO A 40 2.55 32.68 27.93
CA PRO A 40 1.73 33.72 27.32
C PRO A 40 2.43 34.46 26.17
N ARG A 41 1.58 34.93 25.23
CA ARG A 41 1.64 36.21 24.49
C ARG A 41 3.03 36.76 24.09
N HIS A 42 3.28 36.84 22.78
CA HIS A 42 3.84 38.05 22.18
C HIS A 42 3.13 38.39 20.87
N SER A 43 2.28 39.41 20.94
CA SER A 43 1.93 40.26 19.81
C SER A 43 3.14 41.10 19.42
N THR A 44 3.44 41.21 18.14
CA THR A 44 4.17 42.36 17.60
C THR A 44 3.78 42.60 16.15
N THR A 45 3.04 43.68 15.99
CA THR A 45 2.80 44.46 14.78
C THR A 45 4.09 45.13 14.32
N PHE A 46 4.46 45.00 13.05
CA PHE A 46 5.14 46.11 12.36
C PHE A 46 4.60 46.29 10.96
N ILE A 47 3.93 47.43 10.84
CA ILE A 47 3.61 48.19 9.64
C ILE A 47 4.91 48.85 9.18
N THR A 48 5.25 48.77 7.90
CA THR A 48 6.01 49.84 7.22
C THR A 48 5.59 49.87 5.77
N ASP A 49 5.03 51.02 5.41
CA ASP A 49 4.67 51.49 4.08
C ASP A 49 5.82 52.41 3.64
N GLU A 50 6.52 52.14 2.54
CA GLU A 50 7.39 53.15 1.89
C GLU A 50 7.73 52.80 0.43
N ILE A 51 6.93 53.34 -0.48
CA ILE A 51 7.30 54.16 -1.66
C ILE A 51 8.58 53.77 -2.44
N LEU A 52 8.35 53.34 -3.69
CA LEU A 52 9.25 53.23 -4.88
C LEU A 52 10.13 54.48 -5.14
N PRO A 53 11.30 54.40 -5.85
CA PRO A 53 11.32 54.31 -7.33
C PRO A 53 12.60 53.59 -7.92
N PRO A 54 13.05 53.81 -9.19
CA PRO A 54 13.09 52.78 -10.24
C PRO A 54 14.50 52.24 -10.61
N LYS A 55 14.48 51.13 -11.38
CA LYS A 55 15.58 50.44 -12.12
C LYS A 55 16.77 51.32 -12.58
N PRO A 56 18.00 50.76 -12.63
CA PRO A 56 18.49 50.25 -13.93
C PRO A 56 19.31 48.94 -13.89
N LYS A 57 19.57 48.47 -15.11
CA LYS A 57 20.18 47.23 -15.58
C LYS A 57 21.60 47.00 -15.06
N ASN A 58 21.95 45.73 -14.79
CA ASN A 58 23.14 45.00 -15.30
C ASN A 58 23.67 43.98 -14.28
N THR A 59 24.16 42.85 -14.81
CA THR A 59 25.34 42.11 -14.31
C THR A 59 25.16 41.00 -13.26
N LEU A 60 25.64 39.82 -13.68
CA LEU A 60 26.21 38.67 -12.95
C LEU A 60 25.30 37.68 -12.20
N ALA A 61 25.20 36.50 -12.82
CA ALA A 61 25.30 35.14 -12.26
C ALA A 61 25.00 34.95 -10.76
N PRO A 62 23.98 34.14 -10.40
CA PRO A 62 23.81 33.66 -9.03
C PRO A 62 24.77 32.49 -8.78
N GLU A 63 25.82 32.76 -8.00
CA GLU A 63 26.62 31.76 -7.30
C GLU A 63 25.72 31.03 -6.28
N PHE A 64 25.39 29.77 -6.55
CA PHE A 64 24.66 28.92 -5.62
C PHE A 64 25.59 28.50 -4.48
N LYS A 65 25.50 29.21 -3.36
CA LYS A 65 26.13 28.80 -2.10
C LYS A 65 25.52 27.47 -1.65
N LEU A 66 26.33 26.42 -1.69
CA LEU A 66 26.04 25.10 -1.13
C LEU A 66 25.83 25.26 0.39
N ALA A 67 24.57 25.22 0.82
CA ALA A 67 24.23 25.08 2.22
C ALA A 67 24.63 23.67 2.69
N ALA A 68 25.60 23.63 3.60
CA ALA A 68 26.05 22.43 4.29
C ALA A 68 24.87 21.75 5.00
N ARG A 69 24.71 20.44 4.74
CA ARG A 69 23.74 19.59 5.44
C ARG A 69 24.16 19.41 6.90
N PRO A 70 23.23 19.49 7.87
CA PRO A 70 23.53 19.12 9.25
C PRO A 70 23.77 17.59 9.39
N PRO A 71 24.63 17.17 10.33
CA PRO A 71 24.97 15.77 10.52
C PRO A 71 23.79 14.92 11.00
N LYS A 72 23.74 13.69 10.48
CA LYS A 72 22.83 12.62 10.88
C LYS A 72 22.95 12.36 12.38
N ASN A 73 21.84 12.54 13.10
CA ASN A 73 21.69 12.10 14.47
C ASN A 73 21.61 10.57 14.49
N THR A 74 22.71 9.93 14.85
CA THR A 74 22.78 8.51 15.22
C THR A 74 22.12 8.35 16.58
N HIS A 75 20.88 7.86 16.63
CA HIS A 75 20.27 7.48 17.90
C HIS A 75 20.83 6.13 18.38
N PRO A 76 21.34 6.05 19.62
CA PRO A 76 21.75 4.80 20.22
C PRO A 76 20.55 3.98 20.71
N SER A 77 20.64 2.67 20.48
CA SER A 77 20.17 1.60 21.36
C SER A 77 18.77 1.74 21.97
N SER A 78 17.79 1.18 21.28
CA SER A 78 16.51 0.78 21.86
C SER A 78 16.70 -0.42 22.82
N PRO A 79 16.20 -0.38 24.07
CA PRO A 79 16.39 -1.42 25.09
C PRO A 79 15.29 -2.49 25.08
N TYR A 80 14.61 -2.71 23.95
CA TYR A 80 13.54 -3.72 23.91
C TYR A 80 14.10 -5.14 23.73
N PRO A 81 13.70 -6.11 24.57
CA PRO A 81 14.15 -7.49 24.47
C PRO A 81 13.67 -8.14 23.16
N LYS A 82 14.61 -8.75 22.45
CA LYS A 82 14.37 -9.64 21.30
C LYS A 82 13.27 -10.64 21.63
N ARG A 83 12.13 -10.54 20.96
CA ARG A 83 11.16 -11.65 20.93
C ARG A 83 11.79 -12.82 20.21
N VAL A 84 11.89 -13.91 20.94
CA VAL A 84 12.34 -15.23 20.49
C VAL A 84 11.37 -15.71 19.41
N SER A 85 11.90 -16.02 18.24
CA SER A 85 11.17 -16.69 17.16
C SER A 85 10.84 -18.10 17.65
N LEU A 86 9.56 -18.37 17.87
CA LEU A 86 9.07 -19.72 18.15
C LEU A 86 9.10 -20.49 16.81
N GLU A 87 10.18 -21.24 16.60
CA GLU A 87 10.26 -22.32 15.62
C GLU A 87 9.06 -23.24 15.81
N ARG A 88 8.11 -23.16 14.88
CA ARG A 88 6.98 -24.07 14.80
C ARG A 88 7.46 -25.34 14.14
N SER A 89 8.10 -26.19 14.93
CA SER A 89 8.37 -27.59 14.58
C SER A 89 7.08 -28.25 14.11
N ARG A 90 6.99 -28.53 12.81
CA ARG A 90 5.95 -29.37 12.22
C ARG A 90 6.20 -30.81 12.64
N SER A 91 5.51 -31.24 13.70
CA SER A 91 5.37 -32.64 14.06
C SER A 91 4.67 -33.38 12.93
N ARG A 92 5.41 -34.25 12.22
CA ARG A 92 4.85 -35.26 11.32
C ARG A 92 4.09 -36.28 12.16
N THR A 93 2.78 -36.35 12.00
CA THR A 93 1.99 -37.51 12.42
C THR A 93 2.04 -38.57 11.31
N PRO A 94 2.36 -39.85 11.62
CA PRO A 94 2.15 -40.95 10.69
C PRO A 94 0.67 -41.37 10.76
N ILE A 95 -0.01 -41.35 9.61
CA ILE A 95 -1.33 -41.97 9.43
C ILE A 95 -1.08 -43.33 8.77
N PRO A 96 -1.43 -44.47 9.40
CA PRO A 96 -1.62 -45.72 8.70
C PRO A 96 -3.12 -45.87 8.36
N SER A 97 -3.41 -46.27 7.12
CA SER A 97 -4.24 -47.45 6.84
C SER A 97 -4.69 -47.49 5.39
N ASP A 98 -4.66 -48.71 4.88
CA ASP A 98 -4.99 -49.21 3.57
C ASP A 98 -6.37 -48.79 3.06
N SER A 99 -6.44 -48.50 1.76
CA SER A 99 -7.58 -48.86 0.94
C SER A 99 -7.13 -49.07 -0.50
N SER A 100 -7.10 -50.35 -0.88
CA SER A 100 -6.96 -50.83 -2.24
C SER A 100 -8.20 -50.42 -3.04
N GLY A 101 -8.00 -49.51 -3.99
CA GLY A 101 -8.98 -49.15 -5.01
C GLY A 101 -8.32 -49.27 -6.37
N SER A 102 -8.39 -50.47 -6.95
CA SER A 102 -8.06 -50.72 -8.34
C SER A 102 -9.07 -50.00 -9.24
N PHE A 103 -8.58 -49.08 -10.07
CA PHE A 103 -9.25 -48.73 -11.32
C PHE A 103 -8.19 -48.56 -12.42
N ASP A 104 -8.09 -49.57 -13.26
CA ASP A 104 -7.51 -49.46 -14.59
C ASP A 104 -8.40 -48.53 -15.44
N SER A 105 -7.85 -47.41 -15.88
CA SER A 105 -8.36 -46.69 -17.05
C SER A 105 -7.22 -45.92 -17.70
N LEU A 106 -6.56 -46.63 -18.60
CA LEU A 106 -5.72 -46.06 -19.65
C LEU A 106 -6.62 -45.19 -20.54
N SER A 107 -6.46 -43.88 -20.43
CA SER A 107 -6.99 -42.93 -21.39
C SER A 107 -5.84 -42.07 -21.89
N ASP A 108 -5.13 -42.60 -22.88
CA ASP A 108 -4.28 -41.83 -23.78
C ASP A 108 -5.14 -40.77 -24.47
N SER A 109 -5.12 -39.55 -23.95
CA SER A 109 -5.51 -38.36 -24.69
C SER A 109 -4.23 -37.58 -24.99
N ASP A 110 -3.71 -37.83 -26.19
CA ASP A 110 -2.78 -36.95 -26.91
C ASP A 110 -3.39 -35.56 -27.05
N SER A 111 -3.34 -34.76 -26.00
CA SER A 111 -3.58 -33.32 -26.06
C SER A 111 -2.33 -32.66 -26.62
N SER A 112 -2.21 -32.74 -27.94
CA SER A 112 -1.27 -31.94 -28.74
C SER A 112 -1.67 -30.45 -28.67
N THR A 113 -1.39 -29.81 -27.55
CA THR A 113 -1.37 -28.34 -27.40
C THR A 113 0.07 -27.89 -27.20
N SER A 114 0.90 -28.15 -28.21
CA SER A 114 2.31 -27.77 -28.26
C SER A 114 2.53 -26.80 -29.42
N ALA A 115 2.06 -25.55 -29.30
CA ALA A 115 2.47 -24.45 -30.17
C ALA A 115 2.01 -23.05 -29.67
N ALA A 116 2.23 -22.70 -28.40
CA ALA A 116 2.11 -21.30 -27.94
C ALA A 116 2.90 -20.96 -26.66
N SER A 117 3.59 -21.92 -26.03
CA SER A 117 4.18 -21.73 -24.70
C SER A 117 5.64 -21.25 -24.71
N LEU A 118 6.15 -20.74 -25.84
CA LEU A 118 7.54 -20.25 -25.94
C LEU A 118 7.69 -18.73 -25.80
N SER A 119 6.60 -17.97 -25.66
CA SER A 119 6.67 -16.50 -25.61
C SER A 119 6.48 -15.89 -24.22
N GLU A 120 6.19 -16.69 -23.17
CA GLU A 120 6.10 -16.15 -21.81
C GLU A 120 7.45 -15.98 -21.15
N ASP A 121 8.44 -16.80 -21.51
CA ASP A 121 9.79 -16.78 -20.92
C ASP A 121 10.62 -15.55 -21.35
N SER A 122 10.17 -14.83 -22.40
CA SER A 122 10.78 -13.58 -22.84
C SER A 122 10.17 -12.32 -22.23
N LYS A 123 9.08 -12.45 -21.44
CA LYS A 123 8.41 -11.29 -20.84
C LYS A 123 9.15 -10.81 -19.60
N ILE A 124 9.16 -9.50 -19.39
CA ILE A 124 9.77 -8.86 -18.23
C ILE A 124 9.00 -9.30 -16.96
N PRO A 125 9.62 -10.05 -16.04
CA PRO A 125 8.95 -10.54 -14.85
C PRO A 125 8.68 -9.40 -13.87
N LYS A 126 7.70 -9.60 -12.98
CA LYS A 126 7.45 -8.68 -11.88
C LYS A 126 8.66 -8.68 -10.93
N PRO A 127 9.19 -7.51 -10.53
CA PRO A 127 10.29 -7.46 -9.57
C PRO A 127 9.84 -7.95 -8.18
N ALA A 128 10.80 -8.40 -7.36
CA ALA A 128 10.53 -8.77 -5.99
C ALA A 128 10.10 -7.55 -5.14
N GLY A 129 9.08 -7.73 -4.31
CA GLY A 129 8.61 -6.71 -3.36
C GLY A 129 7.17 -6.21 -3.59
N GLU A 130 6.65 -5.41 -2.66
CA GLU A 130 5.35 -4.74 -2.81
C GLU A 130 5.49 -3.39 -3.54
N PRO A 131 4.61 -3.07 -4.50
CA PRO A 131 4.60 -1.75 -5.13
C PRO A 131 4.24 -0.65 -4.11
N GLY A 132 4.98 0.46 -4.15
CA GLY A 132 4.69 1.66 -3.35
C GLY A 132 5.25 1.66 -1.92
N ARG A 133 6.17 0.75 -1.58
CA ARG A 133 6.89 0.73 -0.29
C ARG A 133 8.41 0.87 -0.45
N PRO A 134 8.91 1.99 -0.98
CA PRO A 134 10.34 2.20 -1.09
C PRO A 134 11.01 2.15 0.30
N GLY A 135 12.12 1.42 0.40
CA GLY A 135 12.90 1.29 1.65
C GLY A 135 12.46 0.17 2.62
N HIS A 136 11.35 -0.52 2.35
CA HIS A 136 10.88 -1.67 3.16
C HIS A 136 10.80 -2.98 2.35
N GLY A 137 11.69 -3.14 1.37
CA GLY A 137 11.68 -4.30 0.46
C GLY A 137 10.62 -4.23 -0.64
N GLY A 138 10.00 -3.06 -0.85
CA GLY A 138 9.16 -2.76 -2.01
C GLY A 138 9.90 -1.95 -3.07
N TYR A 139 9.20 -1.60 -4.14
CA TYR A 139 9.74 -0.82 -5.25
C TYR A 139 8.80 0.30 -5.68
N THR A 140 9.35 1.28 -6.39
CA THR A 140 8.57 2.34 -7.05
C THR A 140 8.33 1.94 -8.50
N LEU A 141 7.06 1.97 -8.93
CA LEU A 141 6.69 1.55 -10.30
C LEU A 141 7.42 2.36 -11.39
N HIS A 142 7.62 3.66 -11.15
CA HIS A 142 8.39 4.53 -12.05
C HIS A 142 9.85 4.08 -12.21
N GLU A 143 10.50 3.63 -11.14
CA GLU A 143 11.92 3.21 -11.16
C GLU A 143 12.10 1.88 -11.90
N VAL A 144 11.17 0.94 -11.71
CA VAL A 144 11.26 -0.40 -12.31
C VAL A 144 10.93 -0.38 -13.80
N LEU A 145 9.96 0.44 -14.23
CA LEU A 145 9.60 0.51 -15.64
C LEU A 145 10.69 1.19 -16.49
N ASP A 146 11.51 2.07 -15.89
CA ASP A 146 12.52 2.89 -16.57
C ASP A 146 11.99 3.64 -17.80
N TRP A 147 10.72 4.04 -17.74
CA TRP A 147 10.10 4.82 -18.80
C TRP A 147 10.47 6.30 -18.68
N SER A 148 10.48 7.00 -19.82
CA SER A 148 10.61 8.46 -19.78
C SER A 148 9.53 9.07 -18.86
N PRO A 149 9.83 10.13 -18.09
CA PRO A 149 8.87 10.72 -17.15
C PRO A 149 7.54 11.13 -17.79
N LYS A 150 7.60 11.58 -19.07
CA LYS A 150 6.41 11.91 -19.87
C LYS A 150 5.57 10.68 -20.20
N ALA A 151 6.19 9.58 -20.63
CA ALA A 151 5.50 8.34 -20.94
C ALA A 151 4.85 7.72 -19.69
N TYR A 152 5.58 7.68 -18.57
CA TYR A 152 5.04 7.20 -17.30
C TYR A 152 3.85 8.04 -16.82
N THR A 153 3.95 9.38 -16.92
CA THR A 153 2.85 10.28 -16.53
C THR A 153 1.61 10.06 -17.40
N LYS A 154 1.79 9.89 -18.72
CA LYS A 154 0.69 9.56 -19.65
C LYS A 154 0.03 8.23 -19.28
N PHE A 155 0.82 7.19 -19.05
CA PHE A 155 0.34 5.87 -18.62
C PHE A 155 -0.44 5.97 -17.30
N LYS A 156 0.15 6.59 -16.28
CA LYS A 156 -0.49 6.78 -14.97
C LYS A 156 -1.84 7.49 -15.08
N ASN A 157 -1.91 8.59 -15.81
CA ASN A 157 -3.16 9.35 -15.98
C ASN A 157 -4.22 8.53 -16.73
N SER A 158 -3.82 7.81 -17.79
CA SER A 158 -4.72 6.92 -18.52
C SER A 158 -5.26 5.79 -17.63
N MET A 159 -4.39 5.17 -16.82
CA MET A 159 -4.80 4.13 -15.88
C MET A 159 -5.76 4.65 -14.83
N HIS A 160 -5.50 5.82 -14.24
CA HIS A 160 -6.43 6.44 -13.29
C HIS A 160 -7.81 6.63 -13.91
N HIS A 161 -7.87 7.14 -15.13
CA HIS A 161 -9.13 7.33 -15.85
C HIS A 161 -9.87 6.00 -16.08
N LEU A 162 -9.19 4.97 -16.59
CA LEU A 162 -9.79 3.64 -16.80
C LEU A 162 -10.30 3.00 -15.51
N ILE A 163 -9.56 3.17 -14.41
CA ILE A 163 -9.95 2.67 -13.08
C ILE A 163 -11.20 3.38 -12.59
N GLU A 164 -11.28 4.70 -12.71
CA GLU A 164 -12.45 5.48 -12.29
C GLU A 164 -13.68 5.22 -13.19
N GLU A 165 -13.46 4.94 -14.48
CA GLU A 165 -14.53 4.65 -15.44
C GLU A 165 -15.14 3.25 -15.22
N HIS A 166 -14.31 2.24 -14.94
CA HIS A 166 -14.74 0.83 -14.97
C HIS A 166 -14.78 0.14 -13.62
N LEU A 167 -14.08 0.64 -12.60
CA LEU A 167 -14.00 -0.03 -11.30
C LEU A 167 -14.67 0.80 -10.20
N ASP A 168 -15.17 0.09 -9.19
CA ASP A 168 -15.76 0.73 -8.02
C ASP A 168 -14.65 1.18 -7.06
N THR A 169 -14.28 2.46 -7.11
CA THR A 169 -13.18 3.01 -6.30
C THR A 169 -13.41 2.99 -4.79
N THR A 170 -14.63 2.64 -4.34
CA THR A 170 -14.96 2.46 -2.91
C THR A 170 -14.53 1.09 -2.39
N LYS A 171 -14.29 0.12 -3.28
CA LYS A 171 -13.93 -1.27 -2.95
C LYS A 171 -12.45 -1.56 -3.20
N CYS A 172 -11.90 -2.51 -2.45
CA CYS A 172 -10.55 -3.02 -2.70
C CYS A 172 -10.52 -3.95 -3.92
N ALA A 173 -9.32 -4.19 -4.46
CA ALA A 173 -9.12 -5.02 -5.66
C ALA A 173 -9.72 -6.44 -5.54
N SER A 174 -9.60 -7.08 -4.37
CA SER A 174 -10.15 -8.42 -4.11
C SER A 174 -11.68 -8.48 -4.08
N SER A 175 -12.34 -7.32 -3.96
CA SER A 175 -13.80 -7.20 -3.98
C SER A 175 -14.33 -6.67 -5.31
N GLN A 176 -13.46 -6.49 -6.31
CA GLN A 176 -13.87 -6.16 -7.68
C GLN A 176 -14.28 -7.42 -8.43
N SER A 177 -15.11 -7.25 -9.45
CA SER A 177 -15.39 -8.36 -10.36
C SER A 177 -14.16 -8.63 -11.26
N PRO A 178 -13.79 -9.91 -11.48
CA PRO A 178 -12.66 -10.26 -12.33
C PRO A 178 -12.86 -9.84 -13.79
N THR A 179 -14.10 -9.82 -14.28
CA THR A 179 -14.44 -9.38 -15.64
C THR A 179 -14.14 -7.89 -15.86
N LEU A 180 -14.42 -7.03 -14.87
CA LEU A 180 -14.10 -5.61 -14.96
C LEU A 180 -12.59 -5.37 -14.88
N LEU A 181 -11.87 -6.12 -14.03
CA LEU A 181 -10.40 -6.06 -13.99
C LEU A 181 -9.80 -6.42 -15.35
N LYS A 182 -10.27 -7.51 -15.97
CA LYS A 182 -9.85 -7.90 -17.31
C LYS A 182 -10.14 -6.80 -18.34
N THR A 183 -11.33 -6.20 -18.28
CA THR A 183 -11.71 -5.09 -19.19
C THR A 183 -10.75 -3.91 -19.08
N VAL A 184 -10.33 -3.53 -17.87
CA VAL A 184 -9.33 -2.47 -17.68
C VAL A 184 -7.97 -2.89 -18.24
N CYS A 185 -7.56 -4.14 -18.05
CA CYS A 185 -6.31 -4.65 -18.63
C CYS A 185 -6.33 -4.62 -20.16
N ASP A 186 -7.39 -5.13 -20.79
CA ASP A 186 -7.55 -5.15 -22.25
C ASP A 186 -7.48 -3.73 -22.82
N LYS A 187 -8.25 -2.78 -22.24
CA LYS A 187 -8.20 -1.36 -22.64
C LYS A 187 -6.83 -0.70 -22.42
N ALA A 188 -6.12 -1.10 -21.37
CA ALA A 188 -4.77 -0.57 -21.11
C ALA A 188 -3.76 -1.07 -22.15
N VAL A 189 -3.85 -2.34 -22.55
CA VAL A 189 -3.00 -2.94 -23.61
C VAL A 189 -3.29 -2.26 -24.95
N ASP A 190 -4.56 -2.03 -25.29
CA ASP A 190 -4.95 -1.30 -26.51
C ASP A 190 -4.35 0.11 -26.55
N ALA A 191 -4.31 0.81 -25.40
CA ALA A 191 -3.76 2.16 -25.29
C ALA A 191 -2.22 2.19 -25.23
N PHE A 192 -1.59 1.14 -24.73
CA PHE A 192 -0.14 1.02 -24.53
C PHE A 192 0.35 -0.38 -24.93
N PRO A 193 0.57 -0.65 -26.23
CA PRO A 193 1.00 -1.97 -26.71
C PRO A 193 2.30 -2.48 -26.08
N ASN A 194 3.17 -1.57 -25.60
CA ASN A 194 4.40 -1.92 -24.88
C ASN A 194 4.14 -2.76 -23.62
N LEU A 195 2.92 -2.79 -23.09
CA LEU A 195 2.53 -3.60 -21.93
C LEU A 195 2.57 -5.10 -22.20
N GLU A 196 2.47 -5.55 -23.46
CA GLU A 196 2.57 -6.97 -23.84
C GLU A 196 3.93 -7.58 -23.51
N ASN A 197 4.96 -6.74 -23.37
CA ASN A 197 6.32 -7.15 -22.99
C ASN A 197 6.45 -7.52 -21.50
N TYR A 198 5.43 -7.25 -20.68
CA TYR A 198 5.47 -7.49 -19.23
C TYR A 198 4.65 -8.72 -18.87
N SER A 199 5.21 -9.58 -18.02
CA SER A 199 4.52 -10.81 -17.60
C SER A 199 3.24 -10.48 -16.83
N GLU A 200 2.15 -11.18 -17.17
CA GLU A 200 0.81 -11.01 -16.57
C GLU A 200 0.29 -9.56 -16.53
N PHE A 201 0.85 -8.65 -17.36
CA PHE A 201 0.55 -7.21 -17.30
C PHE A 201 0.76 -6.62 -15.91
N TRP A 202 1.79 -7.07 -15.18
CA TRP A 202 2.05 -6.63 -13.80
C TRP A 202 2.07 -5.11 -13.59
N PRO A 203 2.51 -4.24 -14.54
CA PRO A 203 2.45 -2.78 -14.35
C PRO A 203 1.02 -2.26 -14.22
N VAL A 204 0.09 -2.85 -14.97
CA VAL A 204 -1.34 -2.53 -14.94
C VAL A 204 -1.94 -2.98 -13.62
N ASN A 205 -1.72 -4.25 -13.26
CA ASN A 205 -2.22 -4.84 -12.01
C ASN A 205 -1.75 -4.05 -10.78
N ASP A 206 -0.47 -3.67 -10.75
CA ASP A 206 0.08 -2.88 -9.65
C ASP A 206 -0.51 -1.48 -9.57
N MET A 207 -0.75 -0.82 -10.72
CA MET A 207 -1.42 0.49 -10.74
C MET A 207 -2.85 0.40 -10.22
N ILE A 208 -3.60 -0.63 -10.62
CA ILE A 208 -4.97 -0.89 -10.13
C ILE A 208 -4.94 -1.11 -8.61
N MET A 209 -4.06 -1.99 -8.12
CA MET A 209 -3.95 -2.29 -6.68
C MET A 209 -3.61 -1.05 -5.87
N MET A 210 -2.61 -0.27 -6.28
CA MET A 210 -2.20 0.95 -5.59
C MET A 210 -3.34 1.98 -5.54
N HIS A 211 -4.01 2.22 -6.67
CA HIS A 211 -5.09 3.19 -6.75
C HIS A 211 -6.28 2.79 -5.87
N LEU A 212 -6.77 1.56 -6.01
CA LEU A 212 -7.92 1.07 -5.24
C LEU A 212 -7.61 1.01 -3.75
N LYS A 213 -6.39 0.63 -3.36
CA LYS A 213 -5.97 0.66 -1.95
C LYS A 213 -6.07 2.06 -1.36
N TYR A 214 -5.64 3.09 -2.11
CA TYR A 214 -5.74 4.47 -1.68
C TYR A 214 -7.20 4.96 -1.63
N THR A 215 -7.97 4.76 -2.71
CA THR A 215 -9.34 5.31 -2.82
C THR A 215 -10.32 4.62 -1.87
N SER A 216 -10.27 3.29 -1.75
CA SER A 216 -11.15 2.54 -0.82
C SER A 216 -10.83 2.88 0.64
N GLY A 217 -9.54 3.05 0.98
CA GLY A 217 -9.13 3.53 2.30
C GLY A 217 -9.69 4.91 2.62
N ARG A 218 -9.69 5.82 1.63
CA ARG A 218 -10.24 7.18 1.76
C ARG A 218 -11.76 7.18 1.87
N ALA A 219 -12.46 6.32 1.13
CA ALA A 219 -13.91 6.17 1.21
C ALA A 219 -14.35 5.76 2.63
N ARG A 220 -13.71 4.73 3.19
CA ARG A 220 -13.95 4.28 4.58
C ARG A 220 -13.69 5.37 5.62
N GLN A 221 -12.63 6.16 5.44
CA GLN A 221 -12.34 7.30 6.33
C GLN A 221 -13.42 8.38 6.26
N LYS A 222 -13.97 8.64 5.07
CA LYS A 222 -15.05 9.62 4.88
C LYS A 222 -16.34 9.16 5.58
N GLU A 223 -16.69 7.89 5.46
CA GLU A 223 -17.85 7.29 6.13
C GLU A 223 -17.71 7.34 7.65
N ALA A 224 -16.54 6.96 8.20
CA ALA A 224 -16.28 7.05 9.64
C ALA A 224 -16.33 8.50 10.18
N GLY A 225 -15.89 9.47 9.36
CA GLY A 225 -15.98 10.89 9.69
C GLY A 225 -17.42 11.40 9.76
N MET A 226 -18.31 10.90 8.90
CA MET A 226 -19.74 11.26 8.91
C MET A 226 -20.46 10.70 10.14
N VAL A 227 -20.15 9.46 10.55
CA VAL A 227 -20.77 8.82 11.74
C VAL A 227 -20.36 9.51 13.05
N THR A 228 -19.15 10.08 13.10
CA THR A 228 -18.61 10.68 14.33
C THR A 228 -18.86 12.20 14.46
N GLY A 229 -19.63 12.81 13.55
CA GLY A 229 -20.09 14.21 13.66
C GLY A 229 -18.99 15.29 13.67
N LYS A 230 -17.71 14.93 13.49
CA LYS A 230 -16.58 15.85 13.45
C LYS A 230 -16.46 16.46 12.05
N SER A 231 -17.40 17.33 11.70
CA SER A 231 -17.31 18.21 10.54
C SER A 231 -16.13 19.18 10.71
N LYS A 232 -14.93 18.76 10.34
CA LYS A 232 -13.82 19.68 10.10
C LYS A 232 -14.24 20.58 8.93
N LYS A 233 -14.62 21.82 9.24
CA LYS A 233 -14.81 22.89 8.26
C LYS A 233 -13.51 23.05 7.47
N HIS A 234 -13.43 22.39 6.31
CA HIS A 234 -12.35 22.62 5.38
C HIS A 234 -12.63 23.96 4.70
N THR A 235 -11.94 25.00 5.14
CA THR A 235 -11.91 26.28 4.43
C THR A 235 -11.23 26.04 3.09
N SER A 236 -12.03 25.79 2.06
CA SER A 236 -11.60 25.78 0.67
C SER A 236 -11.07 27.19 0.35
N LYS A 237 -9.76 27.40 0.45
CA LYS A 237 -9.10 28.41 -0.35
C LYS A 237 -9.12 27.89 -1.79
N MET A 238 -10.15 28.25 -2.54
CA MET A 238 -10.17 28.05 -3.98
C MET A 238 -8.95 28.77 -4.57
N ASN A 239 -8.12 28.03 -5.30
CA ASN A 239 -7.13 28.62 -6.19
C ASN A 239 -7.89 29.23 -7.39
N PRO A 240 -7.85 30.56 -7.61
CA PRO A 240 -8.62 31.21 -8.67
C PRO A 240 -7.93 31.13 -10.04
N LEU A 241 -7.42 29.96 -10.43
CA LEU A 241 -6.49 29.85 -11.57
C LEU A 241 -6.71 28.61 -12.44
N ILE A 242 -7.94 28.10 -12.58
CA ILE A 242 -8.31 27.22 -13.71
C ILE A 242 -9.79 27.46 -14.08
N ILE A 243 -10.15 28.68 -14.49
CA ILE A 243 -11.38 28.95 -15.24
C ILE A 243 -11.07 30.06 -16.25
N THR A 244 -10.37 29.74 -17.33
CA THR A 244 -10.45 30.53 -18.58
C THR A 244 -10.00 29.66 -19.75
N MET A 245 -10.64 29.84 -20.90
CA MET A 245 -10.42 29.19 -22.20
C MET A 245 -11.22 27.92 -22.48
N PHE A 246 -12.53 28.11 -22.65
CA PHE A 246 -13.24 27.46 -23.75
C PHE A 246 -14.27 28.45 -24.28
N MET A 247 -13.86 29.30 -25.22
CA MET A 247 -14.68 29.91 -26.28
C MET A 247 -13.73 30.50 -27.33
N ILE A 248 -14.21 30.55 -28.58
CA ILE A 248 -13.52 31.00 -29.81
C ILE A 248 -12.72 29.82 -30.42
N THR A 249 -13.13 29.17 -31.52
CA THR A 249 -13.33 29.78 -32.85
C THR A 249 -14.10 28.82 -33.77
N LYS A 250 -15.19 29.28 -34.40
CA LYS A 250 -15.64 28.85 -35.73
C LYS A 250 -15.71 30.12 -36.59
N PRO A 251 -15.15 30.09 -37.78
CA PRO A 251 -15.98 30.28 -38.97
C PRO A 251 -16.10 29.01 -39.80
#